data_AF-A0A914PVW5-F1
#
_entry.id   AF-A0A914PVW5-F1
#
_cell.length_a   1.000
_cell.length_b   1.000
_cell.length_c   1.000
_cell.angle_alpha   90.00
_cell.angle_beta   90.00
_cell.angle_gamma   90.00
#
_symmetry.space_group_name_H-M   'P 1'
#
loop_
_entity.id
_entity.type
_entity.pdbx_description
1 polymer ?
#
loop_
_entity_poly.entity_id
_entity_poly.type
_entity_poly.pdbx_seq_one_letter_code
_entity_poly.pdbx_strand_id
1 'polypeptide(L)'
;MAKKFKSITEAQLDFTLKFMKMQHYDDSSTVFSPVSIATAMAMMYLGAEGNTSKEISDALAEGFVEFEIHDYFTSLLKRIKNDFSLKVPSTSDISYYGEDYNPFSSYSVLETVNQVYVNEELSLKQNFVEKFDELYHGGIEKVNFAEASKVAKVF
;
A
#
# COMPACT_ATOMS: atom_id res chain seq x y z
N MET A 1 -11.00 4.21 -29.95
CA MET A 1 -10.64 3.93 -28.55
C MET A 1 -10.54 2.42 -28.40
N ALA A 2 -9.34 1.89 -28.10
CA ALA A 2 -9.17 0.46 -27.86
C ALA A 2 -9.78 0.09 -26.50
N LYS A 3 -10.55 -1.00 -26.49
CA LYS A 3 -11.19 -1.58 -25.30
C LYS A 3 -10.08 -2.06 -24.35
N LYS A 4 -10.13 -1.66 -23.07
CA LYS A 4 -9.23 -2.23 -22.05
C LYS A 4 -9.55 -3.71 -21.88
N PHE A 5 -8.66 -4.59 -22.32
CA PHE A 5 -8.78 -6.05 -22.14
C PHE A 5 -8.18 -6.54 -20.82
N LYS A 6 -7.50 -5.65 -20.08
CA LYS A 6 -6.79 -5.96 -18.84
C LYS A 6 -7.34 -5.09 -17.71
N SER A 7 -7.53 -5.68 -16.54
CA SER A 7 -7.89 -5.03 -15.28
C SER A 7 -6.65 -4.60 -14.50
N ILE A 8 -6.79 -3.65 -13.56
CA ILE A 8 -5.65 -3.26 -12.70
C ILE A 8 -5.16 -4.46 -11.88
N THR A 9 -6.06 -5.35 -11.44
CA THR A 9 -5.68 -6.59 -10.75
C THR A 9 -4.74 -7.45 -11.59
N GLU A 10 -5.03 -7.63 -12.88
CA GLU A 10 -4.12 -8.33 -13.80
C GLU A 10 -2.82 -7.56 -14.02
N ALA A 11 -2.86 -6.22 -14.00
CA ALA A 11 -1.64 -5.41 -14.05
C ALA A 11 -0.77 -5.58 -12.80
N GLN A 12 -1.36 -5.67 -11.61
CA GLN A 12 -0.65 -5.96 -10.37
C GLN A 12 -0.06 -7.36 -10.34
N LEU A 13 -0.75 -8.36 -10.92
CA LEU A 13 -0.19 -9.69 -11.11
C LEU A 13 1.05 -9.64 -12.01
N ASP A 14 0.97 -8.95 -13.15
CA ASP A 14 2.10 -8.79 -14.05
C ASP A 14 3.27 -8.05 -13.41
N PHE A 15 3.00 -6.96 -12.68
CA PHE A 15 4.00 -6.25 -11.88
C PHE A 15 4.71 -7.20 -10.91
N THR A 16 3.93 -8.00 -10.17
CA THR A 16 4.45 -8.97 -9.20
C THR A 16 5.34 -10.02 -9.88
N LEU A 17 4.88 -10.61 -10.98
CA LEU A 17 5.64 -11.63 -11.72
C LEU A 17 6.92 -11.06 -12.35
N LYS A 18 6.88 -9.81 -12.85
CA LYS A 18 8.08 -9.11 -13.32
C LYS A 18 9.06 -8.89 -12.16
N PHE A 19 8.57 -8.41 -11.00
CA PHE A 19 9.39 -8.21 -9.81
C PHE A 19 10.06 -9.51 -9.35
N MET A 20 9.32 -10.62 -9.30
CA MET A 20 9.86 -11.95 -8.99
C MET A 20 10.98 -12.39 -9.94
N LYS A 21 10.80 -12.15 -11.24
CA LYS A 21 11.82 -12.50 -12.26
C LYS A 21 13.08 -11.64 -12.17
N MET A 22 12.97 -10.41 -11.64
CA MET A 22 14.10 -9.52 -11.41
C MET A 22 14.90 -9.89 -10.15
N GLN A 23 14.36 -10.72 -9.26
CA GLN A 23 15.13 -11.18 -8.11
C GLN A 23 16.25 -12.09 -8.61
N HIS A 24 17.48 -11.77 -8.22
CA HIS A 24 18.61 -12.66 -8.43
C HIS A 24 18.46 -13.84 -7.47
N TYR A 25 18.27 -15.04 -8.01
CA TYR A 25 18.30 -16.26 -7.23
C TYR A 25 19.76 -16.58 -6.89
N ASP A 26 20.26 -16.03 -5.79
CA ASP A 26 21.27 -16.74 -5.02
C ASP A 26 20.62 -17.97 -4.35
N ASP A 27 21.40 -18.88 -3.77
CA ASP A 27 20.88 -20.07 -3.06
C ASP A 27 20.15 -19.71 -1.73
N SER A 28 19.59 -18.49 -1.63
CA SER A 28 18.90 -17.96 -0.47
C SER A 28 17.38 -17.93 -0.65
N SER A 29 16.65 -17.89 0.46
CA SER A 29 15.19 -17.76 0.45
C SER A 29 14.78 -16.30 0.35
N THR A 30 13.85 -15.98 -0.55
CA THR A 30 13.31 -14.62 -0.72
C THR A 30 11.85 -14.54 -0.26
N VAL A 31 11.51 -13.51 0.51
CA VAL A 31 10.13 -13.18 0.92
C VAL A 31 9.91 -11.69 0.66
N PHE A 32 8.79 -11.34 0.04
CA PHE A 32 8.39 -9.95 -0.18
C PHE A 32 6.87 -9.82 -0.23
N SER A 33 6.36 -8.61 -0.01
CA SER A 33 4.93 -8.28 -0.13
C SER A 33 4.72 -7.44 -1.41
N PRO A 34 4.14 -8.02 -2.47
CA PRO A 34 3.90 -7.27 -3.70
C PRO A 34 3.01 -6.05 -3.48
N VAL A 35 1.99 -6.19 -2.61
CA VAL A 35 1.08 -5.09 -2.26
C VAL A 35 1.83 -3.94 -1.59
N SER A 36 2.72 -4.22 -0.63
CA SER A 36 3.47 -3.17 0.06
C SER A 36 4.38 -2.39 -0.90
N ILE A 37 5.12 -3.10 -1.77
CA ILE A 37 6.00 -2.48 -2.77
C ILE A 37 5.18 -1.63 -3.75
N ALA A 38 4.09 -2.18 -4.27
CA ALA A 38 3.24 -1.49 -5.23
C ALA A 38 2.55 -0.26 -4.61
N THR A 39 2.10 -0.34 -3.36
CA THR A 39 1.55 0.80 -2.61
C THR A 39 2.60 1.90 -2.44
N ALA A 40 3.83 1.55 -2.05
CA ALA A 40 4.92 2.53 -1.95
C ALA A 40 5.21 3.22 -3.30
N MET A 41 5.22 2.47 -4.40
CA MET A 41 5.36 3.04 -5.74
C MET A 41 4.18 3.92 -6.14
N ALA A 42 2.95 3.54 -5.79
CA ALA A 42 1.77 4.36 -6.06
C ALA A 42 1.78 5.67 -5.25
N MET A 43 2.32 5.65 -4.02
CA MET A 43 2.57 6.86 -3.24
C MET A 43 3.63 7.76 -3.90
N MET A 44 4.71 7.18 -4.45
CA MET A 44 5.70 7.94 -5.21
C MET A 44 5.09 8.54 -6.49
N TYR A 45 4.23 7.77 -7.16
CA TYR A 45 3.52 8.21 -8.36
C TYR A 45 2.68 9.47 -8.11
N LEU A 46 1.99 9.55 -6.95
CA LEU A 46 1.20 10.72 -6.55
C LEU A 46 2.02 12.02 -6.50
N GLY A 47 3.30 11.93 -6.14
CA GLY A 47 4.22 13.07 -6.02
C GLY A 47 5.09 13.31 -7.26
N ALA A 48 5.03 12.43 -8.27
CA ALA A 48 5.91 12.47 -9.43
C ALA A 48 5.27 13.19 -10.63
N GLU A 49 6.09 13.86 -11.43
CA GLU A 49 5.69 14.51 -12.69
C GLU A 49 6.61 14.07 -13.84
N GLY A 50 6.20 14.34 -15.09
CA GLY A 50 7.02 14.09 -16.28
C GLY A 50 7.41 12.62 -16.49
N ASN A 51 8.68 12.38 -16.85
CA ASN A 51 9.18 11.03 -17.14
C ASN A 51 9.13 10.11 -15.91
N THR A 52 9.43 10.64 -14.72
CA THR A 52 9.37 9.88 -13.47
C THR A 52 7.94 9.37 -13.21
N SER A 53 6.94 10.23 -13.39
CA SER A 53 5.52 9.84 -13.27
C SER A 53 5.16 8.72 -14.25
N LYS A 54 5.58 8.87 -15.51
CA LYS A 54 5.32 7.89 -16.57
C LYS A 54 5.98 6.53 -16.30
N GLU A 55 7.25 6.51 -15.91
CA GLU A 55 7.97 5.27 -15.64
C GLU A 55 7.35 4.50 -14.47
N ILE A 56 6.92 5.21 -13.42
CA ILE A 56 6.22 4.60 -12.28
C ILE A 56 4.85 4.07 -12.71
N SER A 57 4.06 4.83 -13.48
CA SER A 57 2.74 4.38 -13.93
C SER A 57 2.83 3.17 -14.86
N ASP A 58 3.80 3.15 -15.77
CA ASP A 58 4.00 2.04 -16.70
C ASP A 58 4.43 0.76 -15.97
N ALA A 59 5.29 0.90 -14.94
CA ALA A 59 5.68 -0.22 -14.09
C ALA A 59 4.49 -0.79 -13.30
N LEU A 60 3.65 0.07 -12.70
CA LEU A 60 2.51 -0.33 -11.88
C LEU A 60 1.35 -0.91 -12.71
N ALA A 61 0.96 -0.19 -13.76
CA ALA A 61 -0.23 -0.48 -14.54
C ALA A 61 -0.19 0.24 -15.90
N GLU A 62 0.70 -0.21 -16.80
CA GLU A 62 0.76 0.29 -18.17
C GLU A 62 -0.63 0.31 -18.85
N GLY A 63 -0.98 1.46 -19.44
CA GLY A 63 -2.25 1.67 -20.13
C GLY A 63 -3.42 2.11 -19.23
N PHE A 64 -3.18 2.39 -17.95
CA PHE A 64 -4.16 2.98 -17.04
C PHE A 64 -3.85 4.46 -16.78
N VAL A 65 -4.88 5.27 -16.55
CA VAL A 65 -4.71 6.68 -16.18
C VAL A 65 -4.56 6.82 -14.66
N GLU A 66 -3.96 7.93 -14.24
CA GLU A 66 -3.61 8.22 -12.84
C GLU A 66 -4.73 7.93 -11.84
N PHE A 67 -5.92 8.47 -12.11
CA PHE A 67 -7.10 8.30 -11.25
C PHE A 67 -7.46 6.82 -11.02
N GLU A 68 -7.40 5.98 -12.04
CA GLU A 68 -7.76 4.56 -11.92
C GLU A 68 -6.76 3.80 -11.05
N ILE A 69 -5.48 4.15 -11.15
CA ILE A 69 -4.41 3.55 -10.35
C ILE A 69 -4.59 3.91 -8.87
N HIS A 70 -4.77 5.20 -8.56
CA HIS A 70 -4.98 5.64 -7.17
C HIS A 70 -6.28 5.11 -6.57
N ASP A 71 -7.38 5.07 -7.35
CA ASP A 71 -8.66 4.51 -6.90
C ASP A 71 -8.54 3.01 -6.56
N TYR A 72 -7.80 2.26 -7.37
CA TYR A 72 -7.51 0.86 -7.08
C TYR A 72 -6.77 0.67 -5.74
N PHE A 73 -5.67 1.40 -5.51
CA PHE A 73 -4.91 1.27 -4.26
C PHE A 73 -5.71 1.76 -3.05
N THR A 74 -6.46 2.85 -3.19
CA THR A 74 -7.36 3.36 -2.14
C THR A 74 -8.39 2.29 -1.76
N SER A 75 -9.03 1.68 -2.75
CA SER A 75 -10.01 0.61 -2.55
C SER A 75 -9.38 -0.64 -1.93
N LEU A 76 -8.17 -1.00 -2.35
CA LEU A 76 -7.43 -2.14 -1.79
C LEU A 76 -7.09 -1.92 -0.31
N LEU A 77 -6.53 -0.77 0.05
CA LEU A 77 -6.16 -0.44 1.42
C LEU A 77 -7.40 -0.38 2.34
N LYS A 78 -8.51 0.19 1.85
CA LYS A 78 -9.79 0.17 2.58
C LYS A 78 -10.31 -1.24 2.82
N ARG A 79 -10.21 -2.14 1.82
CA ARG A 79 -10.61 -3.54 1.98
C ARG A 79 -9.72 -4.28 2.96
N ILE A 80 -8.40 -4.08 2.91
CA ILE A 80 -7.47 -4.66 3.89
C ILE A 80 -7.90 -4.24 5.30
N LYS A 81 -8.11 -2.94 5.51
CA LYS A 81 -8.57 -2.41 6.79
C LYS A 81 -9.92 -2.96 7.22
N ASN A 82 -10.92 -3.02 6.35
CA ASN A 82 -12.29 -3.35 6.76
C ASN A 82 -12.57 -4.85 6.84
N ASP A 83 -11.98 -5.63 5.94
CA ASP A 83 -12.28 -7.06 5.78
C ASP A 83 -11.39 -7.92 6.70
N PHE A 84 -10.20 -7.43 7.06
CA PHE A 84 -9.18 -8.19 7.81
C PHE A 84 -8.77 -7.53 9.14
N SER A 85 -9.46 -6.48 9.57
CA SER A 85 -9.33 -6.01 10.96
C SER A 85 -9.86 -7.05 11.95
N LEU A 86 -9.24 -7.12 13.12
CA LEU A 86 -9.76 -7.88 14.26
C LEU A 86 -11.19 -7.43 14.58
N LYS A 87 -12.18 -8.25 14.19
CA LYS A 87 -13.54 -8.11 14.68
C LYS A 87 -13.59 -8.78 16.05
N VAL A 88 -13.35 -8.01 17.11
CA VAL A 88 -13.61 -8.49 18.47
C VAL A 88 -15.13 -8.69 18.56
N PRO A 89 -15.64 -9.92 18.77
CA PRO A 89 -17.08 -10.13 18.91
C PRO A 89 -17.58 -9.35 20.13
N SER A 90 -18.73 -8.69 19.97
CA SER A 90 -19.36 -8.03 21.11
C SER A 90 -19.82 -9.11 22.11
N THR A 91 -19.86 -8.79 23.41
CA THR A 91 -20.27 -9.76 24.45
C THR A 91 -21.68 -10.31 24.25
N SER A 92 -22.53 -9.64 23.46
CA SER A 92 -23.85 -10.11 23.03
C SER A 92 -23.83 -11.17 21.93
N ASP A 93 -22.78 -11.25 21.11
CA ASP A 93 -22.67 -12.23 20.03
C ASP A 93 -22.31 -13.63 20.55
N ILE A 94 -21.67 -13.69 21.72
CA ILE A 94 -21.18 -14.93 22.35
C ILE A 94 -22.33 -15.79 22.90
N SER A 95 -23.46 -15.20 23.30
CA SER A 95 -24.60 -15.95 23.83
C SER A 95 -25.50 -16.60 22.76
N TYR A 96 -25.29 -16.30 21.48
CA TYR A 96 -26.15 -16.77 20.38
C TYR A 96 -25.61 -18.02 19.67
N TYR A 97 -24.30 -18.23 19.67
CA TYR A 97 -23.66 -19.39 19.04
C TYR A 97 -23.22 -20.38 20.14
N GLY A 98 -23.77 -21.59 20.11
CA GLY A 98 -23.53 -22.65 21.11
C GLY A 98 -22.08 -23.18 21.13
N GLU A 99 -21.88 -24.32 21.81
CA GLU A 99 -20.55 -24.91 22.13
C GLU A 99 -19.60 -25.16 20.93
N ASP A 100 -20.11 -25.10 19.70
CA ASP A 100 -19.33 -25.23 18.46
C ASP A 100 -18.82 -23.88 17.90
N TYR A 101 -19.09 -22.76 18.56
CA TYR A 101 -18.53 -21.46 18.18
C TYR A 101 -17.03 -21.46 18.38
N ASN A 102 -16.31 -21.38 17.26
CA ASN A 102 -14.87 -21.20 17.28
C ASN A 102 -14.55 -19.70 17.10
N PRO A 103 -14.36 -18.92 18.19
CA PRO A 103 -13.93 -17.52 18.10
C PRO A 103 -12.54 -17.37 17.48
N PHE A 104 -11.84 -18.50 17.25
CA PHE A 104 -10.51 -18.58 16.68
C PHE A 104 -10.51 -18.80 15.14
N SER A 105 -11.66 -18.76 14.46
CA SER A 105 -11.77 -19.10 13.03
C SER A 105 -11.44 -17.98 12.03
N SER A 106 -11.11 -16.76 12.48
CA SER A 106 -10.87 -15.59 11.61
C SER A 106 -9.54 -14.87 11.86
N TYR A 107 -8.48 -15.57 12.30
CA TYR A 107 -7.20 -14.95 12.71
C TYR A 107 -6.27 -14.42 11.63
N SER A 108 -6.72 -14.24 10.40
CA SER A 108 -5.91 -13.51 9.44
C SER A 108 -6.09 -12.02 9.67
N VAL A 109 -5.38 -11.49 10.67
CA VAL A 109 -5.22 -10.04 10.84
C VAL A 109 -4.26 -9.58 9.76
N LEU A 110 -4.74 -8.70 8.89
CA LEU A 110 -3.90 -8.05 7.88
C LEU A 110 -3.96 -6.55 8.12
N GLU A 111 -2.80 -5.99 8.46
CA GLU A 111 -2.64 -4.56 8.71
C GLU A 111 -1.70 -3.93 7.68
N THR A 112 -1.93 -2.66 7.41
CA THR A 112 -1.10 -1.84 6.52
C THR A 112 -1.00 -0.44 7.12
N VAL A 113 0.21 0.11 7.12
CA VAL A 113 0.50 1.47 7.56
C VAL A 113 1.43 2.09 6.52
N ASN A 114 1.06 3.28 6.08
CA ASN A 114 1.83 4.04 5.11
C ASN A 114 2.39 5.29 5.81
N GLN A 115 3.70 5.48 5.75
CA GLN A 115 4.36 6.64 6.36
C GLN A 115 5.41 7.20 5.41
N VAL A 116 5.41 8.51 5.21
CA VAL A 116 6.43 9.24 4.44
C VAL A 116 7.19 10.16 5.39
N TYR A 117 8.49 9.93 5.49
CA TYR A 117 9.40 10.78 6.26
C TYR A 117 10.03 11.81 5.33
N VAL A 118 9.88 13.08 5.66
CA VAL A 118 10.37 14.22 4.87
C VAL A 118 11.33 15.04 5.69
N ASN A 119 12.31 15.64 5.03
CA ASN A 119 13.22 16.55 5.69
C ASN A 119 12.42 17.73 6.28
N GLU A 120 12.71 18.11 7.53
CA GLU A 120 11.96 19.16 8.22
C GLU A 120 11.96 20.52 7.50
N GLU A 121 13.03 20.82 6.75
CA GLU A 121 13.20 22.04 5.97
C GLU A 121 12.42 22.01 4.65
N LEU A 122 11.99 20.83 4.18
CA LEU A 122 11.24 20.70 2.94
C LEU A 122 9.82 21.26 3.12
N SER A 123 9.44 22.20 2.26
CA SER A 123 8.07 22.69 2.15
C SER A 123 7.31 21.82 1.15
N LEU A 124 6.31 21.07 1.64
CA LEU A 124 5.45 20.27 0.79
C LEU A 124 4.33 21.12 0.21
N LYS A 125 3.92 20.80 -1.03
CA LYS A 125 2.72 21.39 -1.61
C LYS A 125 1.49 20.87 -0.84
N GLN A 126 0.59 21.77 -0.44
CA GLN A 126 -0.59 21.41 0.35
C GLN A 126 -1.48 20.36 -0.34
N ASN A 127 -1.63 20.47 -1.66
CA ASN A 127 -2.42 19.52 -2.45
C ASN A 127 -1.84 18.10 -2.44
N PHE A 128 -0.52 17.94 -2.27
CA PHE A 128 0.10 16.63 -2.13
C PHE A 128 -0.25 16.02 -0.76
N VAL A 129 -0.14 16.82 0.31
CA VAL A 129 -0.45 16.37 1.68
C VAL A 129 -1.91 15.90 1.79
N GLU A 130 -2.84 16.69 1.25
CA GLU A 130 -4.28 16.37 1.26
C GLU A 130 -4.60 15.07 0.51
N LYS A 131 -4.09 14.95 -0.73
CA LYS A 131 -4.31 13.74 -1.53
C LYS A 131 -3.64 12.51 -0.92
N PHE A 132 -2.47 12.66 -0.30
CA PHE A 132 -1.75 11.55 0.31
C PHE A 132 -2.55 10.93 1.47
N ASP A 133 -3.07 11.78 2.36
CA ASP A 133 -3.93 11.35 3.46
C ASP A 133 -5.23 10.69 2.95
N GLU A 134 -5.88 11.32 1.96
CA GLU A 134 -7.12 10.83 1.37
C GLU A 134 -6.98 9.43 0.74
N LEU A 135 -5.95 9.26 -0.10
CA LEU A 135 -5.79 8.07 -0.94
C LEU A 135 -5.12 6.90 -0.20
N TYR A 136 -4.16 7.20 0.68
CA TYR A 136 -3.29 6.18 1.27
C TYR A 136 -3.48 5.98 2.77
N HIS A 137 -4.33 6.79 3.41
CA HIS A 137 -4.52 6.79 4.87
C HIS A 137 -3.18 6.80 5.62
N GLY A 138 -2.21 7.52 5.05
CA GLY A 138 -0.82 7.51 5.48
C GLY A 138 -0.42 8.79 6.16
N GLY A 139 0.55 8.71 7.06
CA GLY A 139 1.12 9.88 7.72
C GLY A 139 2.30 10.47 6.96
N ILE A 140 2.49 11.77 7.12
CA ILE A 140 3.70 12.48 6.71
C ILE A 140 4.35 13.04 7.98
N GLU A 141 5.61 12.68 8.21
CA GLU A 141 6.36 13.17 9.36
C GLU A 141 7.62 13.91 8.92
N LYS A 142 7.80 15.10 9.49
CA LYS A 142 9.00 15.91 9.31
C LYS A 142 10.09 15.45 10.27
N VAL A 143 11.24 15.10 9.73
CA VAL A 143 12.39 14.61 10.50
C VAL A 143 13.67 15.34 10.12
N ASN A 144 14.58 15.44 11.09
CA ASN A 144 15.94 15.93 10.86
C ASN A 144 16.88 14.77 10.54
N PHE A 145 17.17 14.56 9.25
CA PHE A 145 18.05 13.47 8.83
C PHE A 145 19.52 13.63 9.24
N ALA A 146 19.96 14.82 9.71
CA ALA A 146 21.28 14.98 10.30
C ALA A 146 21.40 14.26 11.66
N GLU A 147 20.28 14.05 12.36
CA GLU A 147 20.19 13.28 13.60
C GLU A 147 19.92 11.78 13.32
N ALA A 148 20.66 11.18 12.38
CA ALA A 148 20.39 9.83 11.87
C ALA A 148 20.22 8.76 12.97
N SER A 149 20.98 8.82 14.07
CA SER A 149 20.85 7.87 15.19
C SER A 149 19.54 7.99 15.97
N LYS A 150 18.94 9.19 16.00
CA LYS A 150 17.65 9.45 16.65
C LYS A 150 16.50 9.08 15.72
N VAL A 151 16.61 9.46 14.43
CA VAL A 151 15.62 9.09 13.41
C VAL A 151 15.56 7.58 13.22
N ALA A 152 16.70 6.89 13.28
CA ALA A 152 16.76 5.43 13.17
C ALA A 152 15.98 4.67 14.26
N LYS A 153 15.71 5.30 15.41
CA LYS A 153 14.94 4.70 16.52
C LYS A 153 13.43 4.91 16.40
N VAL A 154 13.00 5.70 15.44
CA VAL A 154 11.59 5.92 15.11
C VAL A 154 11.08 4.80 14.18
N PHE A 155 12.00 4.07 13.51
CA PHE A 155 11.71 2.91 12.65
C PHE A 155 11.69 1.59 13.42
#